data_AF-A0A959P1R7-F1
#
_entry.id   AF-A0A959P1R7-F1
#
_cell.length_a   1.000
_cell.length_b   1.000
_cell.length_c   1.000
_cell.angle_alpha   90.00
_cell.angle_beta   90.00
_cell.angle_gamma   90.00
#
_symmetry.space_group_name_H-M   'P 1'
#
loop_
_entity.id
_entity.type
_entity.pdbx_description
1 polymer ?
#
loop_
_entity_poly.entity_id
_entity_poly.type
_entity_poly.pdbx_seq_one_letter_code
_entity_poly.pdbx_strand_id
1 'polypeptide(L)'
;MLHKYYASFLIFLILFVSNAIFGQSVVQLVPYNGQPETEFTAQIKADTTATGGLVADRVYELQSGTYICQETFYVEDNQTLRITAAGDVKPIIYLFPTGTGSNPQRPPGYFIRLRGGDLEMSGVAVSGYFEP
;
A
#
# COMPACT_ATOMS: atom_id res chain seq x y z
N MET A 1 11.85 34.04 -38.73
CA MET A 1 11.95 32.57 -38.58
C MET A 1 12.46 32.16 -37.19
N LEU A 2 13.38 32.90 -36.55
CA LEU A 2 13.91 32.61 -35.21
C LEU A 2 12.85 32.37 -34.11
N HIS A 3 11.78 33.17 -34.07
CA HIS A 3 10.72 33.10 -33.04
C HIS A 3 9.93 31.78 -33.00
N LYS A 4 9.83 31.05 -34.12
CA LYS A 4 9.10 29.77 -34.18
C LYS A 4 9.85 28.64 -33.45
N TYR A 5 11.18 28.67 -33.49
CA TYR A 5 12.01 27.66 -32.84
C TYR A 5 12.03 27.80 -31.31
N TYR A 6 12.01 29.04 -30.80
CA TYR A 6 11.88 29.29 -29.35
C TYR A 6 10.51 28.89 -28.80
N ALA A 7 9.44 29.12 -29.55
CA ALA A 7 8.10 28.70 -29.14
C ALA A 7 7.97 27.17 -29.10
N SER A 8 8.46 26.46 -30.12
CA SER A 8 8.49 25.00 -30.12
C SER A 8 9.38 24.43 -29.02
N PHE A 9 10.54 25.04 -28.76
CA PHE A 9 11.43 24.63 -27.67
C PHE A 9 10.79 24.83 -26.29
N LEU A 10 10.09 25.95 -26.08
CA LEU A 10 9.37 26.23 -24.83
C LEU A 10 8.25 25.22 -24.59
N ILE A 11 7.48 24.87 -25.62
CA ILE A 11 6.43 23.85 -25.54
C ILE A 11 7.03 22.48 -25.20
N PHE A 12 8.14 22.12 -25.85
CA PHE A 12 8.83 20.85 -25.58
C PHE A 12 9.36 20.79 -24.14
N LEU A 13 9.89 21.90 -23.63
CA LEU A 13 10.37 22.02 -22.26
C LEU A 13 9.23 21.91 -21.23
N ILE A 14 8.08 22.55 -21.48
CA ILE A 14 6.90 22.45 -20.62
C ILE A 14 6.38 21.01 -20.55
N LEU A 15 6.33 20.32 -21.69
CA LEU A 15 5.92 18.91 -21.75
C LEU A 15 6.94 17.98 -21.07
N PHE A 16 8.22 18.31 -21.09
CA PHE A 16 9.25 17.52 -20.41
C PHE A 16 9.18 17.71 -18.89
N VAL A 17 8.96 18.94 -18.42
CA VAL A 17 8.83 19.26 -16.99
C VAL A 17 7.55 18.68 -16.39
N SER A 18 6.44 18.59 -17.15
CA SER A 18 5.20 17.98 -16.64
C SER A 18 5.33 16.48 -16.34
N ASN A 19 6.25 15.76 -17.00
CA ASN A 19 6.47 14.33 -16.74
C ASN A 19 7.33 14.08 -15.49
N ALA A 20 8.11 15.07 -15.04
CA ALA A 20 8.99 14.93 -13.88
C ALA A 20 8.26 15.04 -12.52
N ILE A 21 6.97 15.43 -12.53
CA ILE A 21 6.19 15.68 -11.31
C ILE A 21 5.39 14.44 -10.86
N PHE A 22 5.26 13.42 -11.70
CA PHE A 22 4.49 12.20 -11.40
C PHE A 22 5.36 11.03 -10.92
N GLY A 23 6.30 11.30 -10.00
CA GLY A 23 7.02 10.23 -9.31
C GLY A 23 6.11 9.55 -8.30
N GLN A 24 5.83 8.25 -8.47
CA GLN A 24 5.06 7.48 -7.50
C GLN A 24 5.77 7.49 -6.13
N SER A 25 5.07 7.91 -5.07
CA SER A 25 5.62 7.91 -3.72
C SER A 25 5.65 6.48 -3.18
N VAL A 26 6.81 5.84 -3.12
CA VAL A 26 6.94 4.44 -2.66
C VAL A 26 7.39 4.40 -1.21
N VAL A 27 6.67 3.64 -0.38
CA VAL A 27 7.08 3.27 0.99
C VAL A 27 7.34 1.79 1.01
N GLN A 28 8.56 1.40 1.35
CA GLN A 28 8.91 0.00 1.53
C GLN A 28 8.48 -0.49 2.91
N LEU A 29 7.65 -1.53 2.92
CA LEU A 29 7.25 -2.22 4.14
C LEU A 29 8.24 -3.34 4.45
N VAL A 30 8.60 -3.47 5.72
CA VAL A 30 9.49 -4.55 6.19
C VAL A 30 8.68 -5.77 6.62
N PRO A 31 9.17 -7.00 6.39
CA PRO A 31 8.53 -8.21 6.92
C PRO A 31 8.43 -8.20 8.44
N TYR A 32 7.46 -8.95 8.97
CA TYR A 32 7.25 -9.07 10.40
C TYR A 32 8.46 -9.70 11.10
N ASN A 33 8.96 -9.04 12.14
CA ASN A 33 10.15 -9.47 12.88
C ASN A 33 9.87 -9.83 14.35
N GLY A 34 8.60 -9.98 14.72
CA GLY A 34 8.18 -10.20 16.11
C GLY A 34 7.81 -8.93 16.88
N GLN A 35 8.05 -7.75 16.31
CA GLN A 35 7.68 -6.48 16.93
C GLN A 35 6.34 -5.92 16.38
N PRO A 36 5.46 -5.37 17.24
CA PRO A 36 4.16 -4.84 16.82
C PRO A 36 4.24 -3.76 15.73
N GLU A 37 5.27 -2.92 15.73
CA GLU A 37 5.47 -1.88 14.71
C GLU A 37 5.75 -2.43 13.31
N THR A 38 6.17 -3.69 13.20
CA THR A 38 6.38 -4.38 11.91
C THR A 38 5.15 -5.12 11.42
N GLU A 39 4.02 -5.06 12.14
CA GLU A 39 2.76 -5.56 11.62
C GLU A 39 2.32 -4.75 10.40
N PHE A 40 1.69 -5.44 9.43
CA PHE A 40 1.32 -4.87 8.14
C PHE A 40 0.49 -3.58 8.31
N THR A 41 -0.57 -3.67 9.11
CA THR A 41 -1.49 -2.55 9.34
C THR A 41 -0.84 -1.44 10.17
N ALA A 42 0.08 -1.78 11.09
CA ALA A 42 0.77 -0.80 11.92
C ALA A 42 1.68 0.11 11.07
N GLN A 43 2.42 -0.46 10.11
CA GLN A 43 3.29 0.31 9.21
C GLN A 43 2.50 1.29 8.34
N ILE A 44 1.36 0.85 7.76
CA ILE A 44 0.48 1.71 6.96
C ILE A 44 -0.15 2.81 7.82
N LYS A 45 -0.58 2.47 9.04
CA LYS A 45 -1.11 3.46 9.99
C LYS A 45 -0.08 4.50 10.41
N ALA A 46 1.18 4.09 10.60
CA ALA A 46 2.26 5.01 10.93
C ALA A 46 2.49 6.03 9.80
N ASP A 47 2.56 5.57 8.55
CA ASP A 47 2.70 6.45 7.38
C ASP A 47 1.49 7.38 7.23
N THR A 48 0.27 6.84 7.24
CA THR A 48 -0.96 7.64 7.12
C THR A 48 -1.14 8.65 8.27
N THR A 49 -0.66 8.33 9.48
CA THR A 49 -0.63 9.27 10.60
C THR A 49 0.35 10.41 10.35
N ALA A 50 1.54 10.10 9.81
CA ALA A 50 2.56 11.09 9.49
C ALA A 50 2.14 12.02 8.32
N THR A 51 1.37 11.50 7.35
CA THR A 51 0.92 12.25 6.17
C THR A 51 -0.47 12.87 6.31
N GLY A 52 -1.22 12.55 7.37
CA GLY A 52 -2.60 13.01 7.58
C GLY A 52 -3.66 12.26 6.74
N GLY A 53 -3.32 11.06 6.25
CA GLY A 53 -4.20 10.20 5.47
C GLY A 53 -3.46 9.41 4.39
N LEU A 54 -4.19 8.59 3.63
CA LEU A 54 -3.63 7.94 2.44
C LEU A 54 -3.29 8.98 1.38
N VAL A 55 -2.03 9.02 0.96
CA VAL A 55 -1.58 9.92 -0.10
C VAL A 55 -1.93 9.31 -1.46
N ALA A 56 -2.48 10.11 -2.37
CA ALA A 56 -3.13 9.65 -3.60
C ALA A 56 -2.20 8.88 -4.56
N ASP A 57 -0.90 9.13 -4.53
CA ASP A 57 0.13 8.49 -5.37
C ASP A 57 1.00 7.49 -4.57
N ARG A 58 0.64 7.21 -3.31
CA ARG A 58 1.40 6.31 -2.43
C ARG A 58 1.27 4.86 -2.88
N VAL A 59 2.39 4.15 -2.91
CA VAL A 59 2.45 2.69 -3.03
C VAL A 59 3.21 2.12 -1.85
N TYR A 60 2.59 1.14 -1.19
CA TYR A 60 3.24 0.32 -0.18
C TYR A 60 3.86 -0.89 -0.87
N GLU A 61 5.18 -0.91 -0.95
CA GLU A 61 5.96 -1.96 -1.60
C GLU A 61 6.45 -2.96 -0.56
N LEU A 62 6.03 -4.23 -0.69
CA LEU A 62 6.37 -5.30 0.25
C LEU A 62 7.61 -6.04 -0.23
N GLN A 63 8.68 -5.99 0.56
CA GLN A 63 9.84 -6.85 0.36
C GLN A 63 9.47 -8.34 0.52
N SER A 64 10.27 -9.22 -0.07
CA SER A 64 10.08 -10.66 0.09
C SER A 64 10.11 -11.07 1.56
N GLY A 65 9.06 -11.75 2.02
CA GLY A 65 8.95 -12.20 3.39
C GLY A 65 7.51 -12.40 3.84
N THR A 66 7.37 -12.56 5.15
CA THR A 66 6.09 -12.82 5.81
C THR A 66 5.60 -11.57 6.52
N TYR A 67 4.34 -11.22 6.30
CA TYR A 67 3.66 -10.11 6.95
C TYR A 67 2.50 -10.65 7.77
N ILE A 68 2.25 -10.02 8.92
CA ILE A 68 1.13 -10.34 9.79
C ILE A 68 0.14 -9.19 9.77
N CYS A 69 -1.14 -9.51 9.56
CA CYS A 69 -2.25 -8.58 9.63
C CYS A 69 -3.24 -9.07 10.69
N GLN A 70 -3.23 -8.41 11.85
CA GLN A 70 -4.17 -8.67 12.95
C GLN A 70 -5.32 -7.66 12.96
N GLU A 71 -5.15 -6.50 12.33
CA GLU A 71 -6.15 -5.45 12.36
C GLU A 71 -6.69 -5.12 10.97
N THR A 72 -8.01 -4.96 10.88
CA THR A 72 -8.65 -4.45 9.68
C THR A 72 -8.25 -3.00 9.43
N PHE A 73 -7.71 -2.73 8.25
CA PHE A 73 -7.51 -1.38 7.74
C PHE A 73 -8.75 -0.95 6.94
N TYR A 74 -9.18 0.30 7.14
CA TYR A 74 -10.33 0.88 6.45
C TYR A 74 -9.83 1.84 5.38
N VAL A 75 -10.30 1.66 4.14
CA VAL A 75 -10.09 2.63 3.07
C VAL A 75 -11.37 3.42 2.91
N GLU A 76 -11.33 4.69 3.28
CA GLU A 76 -12.50 5.57 3.26
C GLU A 76 -12.79 6.05 1.83
N ASP A 77 -13.95 6.67 1.63
CA ASP A 77 -14.42 7.17 0.34
C ASP A 77 -13.39 8.09 -0.35
N ASN A 78 -13.25 7.94 -1.67
CA ASN A 78 -12.27 8.67 -2.51
C ASN A 78 -10.78 8.45 -2.13
N GLN A 79 -10.46 7.38 -1.40
CA GLN A 79 -9.07 6.98 -1.13
C GLN A 79 -8.73 5.69 -1.89
N THR A 80 -7.46 5.54 -2.27
CA THR A 80 -6.96 4.28 -2.84
C THR A 80 -5.76 3.79 -2.04
N LEU A 81 -5.85 2.56 -1.55
CA LEU A 81 -4.70 1.85 -0.99
C LEU A 81 -4.02 1.05 -2.11
N ARG A 82 -2.74 1.32 -2.36
CA ARG A 82 -1.95 0.58 -3.37
C ARG A 82 -0.86 -0.24 -2.71
N ILE A 83 -0.82 -1.52 -3.04
CA ILE A 83 0.12 -2.47 -2.49
C ILE A 83 0.77 -3.24 -3.65
N THR A 84 2.09 -3.33 -3.64
CA THR A 84 2.83 -4.12 -4.62
C THR A 84 3.92 -4.94 -3.96
N ALA A 85 4.40 -5.97 -4.65
CA ALA A 85 5.56 -6.74 -4.21
C ALA A 85 6.85 -6.14 -4.78
N ALA A 86 7.90 -6.12 -3.97
CA ALA A 86 9.26 -5.86 -4.41
C ALA A 86 9.89 -7.16 -4.93
N GLY A 87 10.44 -7.11 -6.14
CA GLY A 87 11.23 -8.21 -6.71
C GLY A 87 10.44 -9.48 -7.06
N ASP A 88 11.16 -10.59 -7.24
CA ASP A 88 10.62 -11.81 -7.85
C ASP A 88 10.00 -12.79 -6.85
N VAL A 89 10.40 -12.73 -5.58
CA VAL A 89 9.88 -13.63 -4.54
C VAL A 89 8.66 -12.99 -3.89
N LYS A 90 7.50 -13.63 -4.12
CA LYS A 90 6.18 -13.17 -3.69
C LYS A 90 6.09 -13.08 -2.15
N PRO A 91 5.84 -11.90 -1.56
CA PRO A 91 5.54 -11.75 -0.15
C PRO A 91 4.17 -12.34 0.19
N ILE A 92 4.01 -12.81 1.42
CA ILE A 92 2.76 -13.36 1.93
C ILE A 92 2.26 -12.56 3.13
N ILE A 93 0.98 -12.19 3.11
CA ILE A 93 0.27 -11.55 4.21
C ILE A 93 -0.63 -12.59 4.87
N TYR A 94 -0.36 -12.90 6.14
CA TYR A 94 -1.20 -13.77 6.96
C TYR A 94 -2.22 -12.96 7.74
N LEU A 95 -3.49 -13.30 7.55
CA LEU A 95 -4.61 -12.70 8.27
C LEU A 95 -4.87 -13.51 9.54
N PHE A 96 -4.67 -12.90 10.70
CA PHE A 96 -4.91 -13.54 11.98
C PHE A 96 -6.35 -13.30 12.45
N PRO A 97 -6.98 -14.29 13.12
CA PRO A 97 -8.24 -14.06 13.79
C PRO A 97 -8.07 -13.03 14.90
N THR A 98 -9.10 -12.22 15.12
CA THR A 98 -9.19 -11.42 16.36
C THR A 98 -10.43 -11.81 17.13
N GLY A 99 -10.26 -12.06 18.43
CA GLY A 99 -11.30 -12.59 19.32
C GLY A 99 -10.98 -14.01 19.79
N THR A 100 -11.67 -14.47 20.82
CA THR A 100 -11.44 -15.78 21.47
C THR A 100 -12.54 -16.79 21.14
N GLY A 101 -12.21 -18.08 21.15
CA GLY A 101 -13.17 -19.19 21.03
C GLY A 101 -13.32 -19.77 19.61
N SER A 102 -14.18 -20.78 19.44
CA SER A 102 -14.40 -21.49 18.17
C SER A 102 -15.06 -20.63 17.08
N ASN A 103 -15.51 -19.42 17.42
CA ASN A 103 -16.08 -18.45 16.51
C ASN A 103 -15.52 -17.06 16.88
N PRO A 104 -14.26 -16.77 16.55
CA PRO A 104 -13.63 -15.50 16.90
C PRO A 104 -14.44 -14.34 16.33
N GLN A 105 -14.54 -13.24 17.07
CA GLN A 105 -15.24 -12.01 16.65
C GLN A 105 -14.87 -11.54 15.24
N ARG A 106 -13.66 -11.88 14.77
CA ARG A 106 -13.22 -11.76 13.38
C ARG A 106 -12.52 -13.06 12.98
N PRO A 107 -13.16 -13.95 12.20
CA PRO A 107 -12.47 -15.10 11.62
C PRO A 107 -11.34 -14.63 10.69
N PRO A 108 -10.30 -15.46 10.49
CA PRO A 108 -9.22 -15.12 9.57
C PRO A 108 -9.81 -14.93 8.16
N GLY A 109 -9.70 -13.72 7.60
CA GLY A 109 -10.33 -13.38 6.33
C GLY A 109 -10.62 -11.90 6.09
N TYR A 110 -10.68 -11.06 7.14
CA TYR A 110 -10.90 -9.62 6.98
C TYR A 110 -9.58 -8.86 6.80
N PHE A 111 -9.10 -8.79 5.56
CA PHE A 111 -7.86 -8.08 5.22
C PHE A 111 -8.03 -6.55 5.21
N ILE A 112 -8.72 -6.02 4.21
CA ILE A 112 -8.97 -4.58 4.02
C ILE A 112 -10.47 -4.39 3.87
N ARG A 113 -11.04 -3.36 4.52
CA ARG A 113 -12.45 -3.00 4.37
C ARG A 113 -12.58 -1.70 3.60
N LEU A 114 -13.27 -1.78 2.46
CA LEU A 114 -13.57 -0.63 1.61
C LEU A 114 -14.87 0.04 2.08
N ARG A 115 -14.81 1.36 2.35
CA ARG A 115 -15.95 2.21 2.73
C ARG A 115 -16.18 3.29 1.66
N GLY A 116 -16.18 2.87 0.40
CA GLY A 116 -16.25 3.77 -0.76
C GLY A 116 -14.90 4.02 -1.43
N GLY A 117 -13.80 3.64 -0.79
CA GLY A 117 -12.46 3.67 -1.39
C GLY A 117 -12.10 2.41 -2.17
N ASP A 118 -10.89 2.41 -2.73
CA ASP A 118 -10.35 1.40 -3.63
C ASP A 118 -9.12 0.68 -3.06
N LEU A 119 -8.91 -0.55 -3.53
CA LEU A 119 -7.72 -1.35 -3.26
C LEU A 119 -7.10 -1.82 -4.56
N GLU A 120 -5.84 -1.43 -4.79
CA GLU A 120 -5.02 -1.93 -5.89
C GLU A 120 -3.92 -2.82 -5.32
N MET A 121 -3.85 -4.06 -5.78
CA MET A 121 -2.86 -5.04 -5.30
C MET A 121 -2.24 -5.81 -6.47
N SER A 122 -0.92 -5.93 -6.46
CA SER A 122 -0.19 -6.70 -7.45
C SER A 122 0.97 -7.47 -6.81
N GLY A 123 1.23 -8.68 -7.31
CA GLY A 123 2.44 -9.45 -6.93
C GLY A 123 2.46 -10.02 -5.50
N VAL A 124 1.43 -9.81 -4.67
CA VAL A 124 1.38 -10.28 -3.27
C VAL A 124 0.49 -11.52 -3.09
N ALA A 125 0.79 -12.37 -2.10
CA ALA A 125 -0.09 -13.44 -1.64
C ALA A 125 -0.80 -13.03 -0.34
N VAL A 126 -2.06 -13.43 -0.18
CA VAL A 126 -2.81 -13.24 1.07
C VAL A 126 -3.40 -14.58 1.48
N SER A 127 -3.25 -14.93 2.75
CA SER A 127 -3.74 -16.19 3.30
C SER A 127 -4.36 -15.97 4.67
N GLY A 128 -5.52 -16.58 4.92
CA GLY A 128 -6.04 -16.70 6.27
C GLY A 128 -5.14 -17.64 7.08
N TYR A 129 -4.70 -17.21 8.25
CA TYR A 129 -3.94 -18.05 9.16
C TYR A 129 -4.82 -18.46 10.33
N PHE A 130 -4.94 -19.78 10.54
CA PHE A 130 -5.63 -20.36 11.68
C PHE A 130 -4.66 -21.35 12.33
N GLU A 131 -4.13 -21.00 13.50
CA GLU A 131 -3.41 -21.98 14.33
C GLU A 131 -4.46 -22.90 14.97
N PRO A 132 -4.35 -24.23 14.79
CA PRO A 132 -5.19 -25.22 15.47
C PRO A 132 -4.89 -25.31 16.97
#